data_AF-A0AAU2A8E3-F1
#
_entry.id   AF-A0AAU2A8E3-F1
#
_cell.length_a   1.000
_cell.length_b   1.000
_cell.length_c   1.000
_cell.angle_alpha   90.00
_cell.angle_beta   90.00
_cell.angle_gamma   90.00
#
_symmetry.space_group_name_H-M   'P 1'
#
loop_
_entity.id
_entity.type
_entity.pdbx_description
1 polymer ?
#
loop_
_entity_poly.entity_id
_entity_poly.type
_entity_poly.pdbx_seq_one_letter_code
_entity_poly.pdbx_strand_id
1 'polypeptide(L)'
;MTTPSPPSAAPSWPYCGHGATAGSDPVGCRGRQISSYSVCLAHVSDVDRSAYLSTLRPGSDVDFRGTPFTGFILNSLLRALRSANTSPAIFGIAFFDEATFEGLTFLENVLFSQVATFNGATFTDHAVFKDAIFSSDVGFSGTIFSGGATFSTTQFEKAAVFSDARFLGNTIFLYSTFNGDAHFDDAKFSRHAGFSSATLSGKTHFTGTIFLEGVNFAGTIFNKESLIGPITCIDTFDLSGASFNAPVTIEAAAHRVQCLRTQWNSTANLRLRYSEVDLTGAVLTFPVSVATHPSQFQKPNGQMVDESSVSHQETRVRVTSIQSVDAAHLVLTDTDLSDCLFSGAFHLDQIRLEGRTIFAAPPRGVHFTRQIWPIVTPVLTRRNTVAEEHHWRAVAANQPTVQSGTQPSLRNWRNGPHHPDLDQTPDPEDVAALYRQLRKASEDAKDEPGAADFYYGEMEMRRHSRTWKEAERWLLQMYWLLSGYGLRASRALGWLTLAMMTTILLMMSFGLPKESPKQGVTGVIPAEGGLAKFEIYKHDPEDPTKDRLTSERFEKSLGVTLNSVIFRSSGEDLTTAGEYIEMASRFSEPILLGLAALAIRGRVKR
;
A
#
# COMPACT_ATOMS: atom_id res chain seq x y z
N MET A 1 -29.75 16.37 20.97
CA MET A 1 -28.77 15.75 21.88
C MET A 1 -28.74 16.62 23.14
N THR A 2 -28.90 16.02 24.30
CA THR A 2 -28.94 16.71 25.60
C THR A 2 -27.61 17.40 25.87
N THR A 3 -27.64 18.70 26.15
CA THR A 3 -26.53 19.46 26.73
C THR A 3 -25.96 18.68 27.92
N PRO A 4 -24.63 18.53 28.04
CA PRO A 4 -24.04 17.84 29.19
C PRO A 4 -24.55 18.48 30.48
N SER A 5 -24.93 17.65 31.46
CA SER A 5 -25.36 18.13 32.78
C SER A 5 -24.22 18.93 33.39
N PRO A 6 -24.49 20.14 33.94
CA PRO A 6 -23.44 20.97 34.48
C PRO A 6 -22.75 20.27 35.67
N PRO A 7 -21.45 20.50 35.89
CA PRO A 7 -20.72 19.89 37.00
C PRO A 7 -21.42 20.18 38.32
N SER A 8 -21.57 19.16 39.17
CA SER A 8 -22.28 19.24 40.45
C SER A 8 -21.55 20.07 41.51
N ALA A 9 -20.24 20.30 41.32
CA ALA A 9 -19.41 21.10 42.21
C ALA A 9 -19.48 22.59 41.87
N ALA A 10 -19.37 23.44 42.90
CA ALA A 10 -19.21 24.88 42.72
C ALA A 10 -17.83 25.19 42.10
N PRO A 11 -17.74 26.20 41.21
CA PRO A 11 -16.48 26.61 40.61
C PRO A 11 -15.54 27.24 41.66
N SER A 12 -14.24 27.26 41.37
CA SER A 12 -13.22 27.79 42.28
C SER A 12 -13.15 29.33 42.33
N TRP A 13 -13.95 30.02 41.52
CA TRP A 13 -14.02 31.48 41.44
C TRP A 13 -15.31 32.05 42.04
N PRO A 14 -15.32 33.36 42.41
CA PRO A 14 -16.54 34.12 42.66
C PRO A 14 -17.53 34.01 41.49
N TYR A 15 -18.64 33.29 41.70
CA TYR A 15 -19.62 32.96 40.68
C TYR A 15 -20.98 33.60 40.94
N CYS A 16 -21.80 33.72 39.90
CA CYS A 16 -23.04 34.48 39.91
C CYS A 16 -24.13 33.88 40.82
N GLY A 17 -24.28 32.55 40.85
CA GLY A 17 -25.28 31.86 41.66
C GLY A 17 -26.74 32.11 41.26
N HIS A 18 -26.98 32.86 40.18
CA HIS A 18 -28.33 33.19 39.73
C HIS A 18 -29.07 31.90 39.31
N GLY A 19 -30.32 31.76 39.76
CA GLY A 19 -31.14 30.58 39.47
C GLY A 19 -30.81 29.32 40.28
N ALA A 20 -30.00 29.41 41.34
CA ALA A 20 -29.73 28.28 42.22
C ALA A 20 -31.02 27.76 42.90
N THR A 21 -31.25 26.45 42.81
CA THR A 21 -32.40 25.76 43.41
C THR A 21 -31.92 24.58 44.23
N ALA A 22 -32.42 24.44 45.47
CA ALA A 22 -31.94 23.47 46.45
C ALA A 22 -32.11 21.97 46.07
N GLY A 23 -32.67 21.66 44.90
CA GLY A 23 -32.94 20.30 44.44
C GLY A 23 -32.31 19.91 43.10
N SER A 24 -32.40 20.75 42.05
CA SER A 24 -31.96 20.38 40.68
C SER A 24 -30.65 21.03 40.23
N ASP A 25 -30.33 22.24 40.69
CA ASP A 25 -29.02 22.88 40.48
C ASP A 25 -28.68 23.77 41.68
N PRO A 26 -28.00 23.23 42.73
CA PRO A 26 -27.71 23.97 43.95
C PRO A 26 -26.68 25.08 43.74
N VAL A 27 -26.00 25.11 42.60
CA VAL A 27 -24.98 26.12 42.26
C VAL A 27 -25.58 27.25 41.43
N GLY A 28 -26.52 26.95 40.54
CA GLY A 28 -27.07 27.92 39.59
C GLY A 28 -26.02 28.40 38.58
N CYS A 29 -26.11 29.65 38.14
CA CYS A 29 -25.18 30.19 37.15
C CYS A 29 -23.74 30.24 37.66
N ARG A 30 -22.83 29.56 36.94
CA ARG A 30 -21.39 29.45 37.25
C ARG A 30 -20.56 30.62 36.72
N GLY A 31 -21.20 31.60 36.09
CA GLY A 31 -20.54 32.76 35.48
C GLY A 31 -19.78 33.60 36.49
N ARG A 32 -18.54 33.95 36.16
CA ARG A 32 -17.68 34.82 36.94
C ARG A 32 -18.37 36.16 37.21
N GLN A 33 -18.36 36.58 38.47
CA GLN A 33 -18.83 37.91 38.85
C GLN A 33 -17.96 38.99 38.22
N ILE A 34 -18.58 39.98 37.58
CA ILE A 34 -17.86 41.13 37.02
C ILE A 34 -17.50 42.12 38.13
N SER A 35 -16.39 42.84 37.98
CA SER A 35 -15.92 43.79 38.99
C SER A 35 -17.01 44.84 39.28
N SER A 36 -17.33 45.01 40.58
CA SER A 36 -18.38 45.87 41.13
C SER A 36 -19.80 45.27 41.21
N TYR A 37 -20.04 44.06 40.69
CA TYR A 37 -21.36 43.42 40.74
C TYR A 37 -21.28 41.98 41.26
N SER A 38 -22.30 41.54 42.00
CA SER A 38 -22.40 40.16 42.53
C SER A 38 -22.93 39.13 41.52
N VAL A 39 -23.08 39.54 40.26
CA VAL A 39 -23.61 38.72 39.16
C VAL A 39 -22.66 38.74 37.97
N CYS A 40 -22.80 37.78 37.05
CA CYS A 40 -22.02 37.74 35.82
C CYS A 40 -22.55 38.72 34.77
N LEU A 41 -21.77 38.91 33.69
CA LEU A 41 -22.12 39.82 32.58
C LEU A 41 -23.49 39.49 31.96
N ALA A 42 -23.92 38.23 32.01
CA ALA A 42 -25.19 37.78 31.47
C ALA A 42 -26.40 38.15 32.33
N HIS A 43 -26.25 38.13 33.65
CA HIS A 43 -27.35 38.36 34.59
C HIS A 43 -27.36 39.78 35.19
N VAL A 44 -26.36 40.61 34.85
CA VAL A 44 -26.37 42.03 35.20
C VAL A 44 -27.43 42.78 34.37
N SER A 45 -28.01 43.84 34.95
CA SER A 45 -29.01 44.68 34.27
C SER A 45 -28.44 45.30 32.98
N ASP A 46 -29.28 45.64 32.00
CA ASP A 46 -28.82 46.21 30.73
C ASP A 46 -28.08 47.56 30.91
N VAL A 47 -28.50 48.35 31.90
CA VAL A 47 -27.88 49.64 32.26
C VAL A 47 -26.47 49.39 32.81
N ASP A 48 -26.35 48.48 33.78
CA ASP A 48 -25.08 48.12 34.40
C ASP A 48 -24.13 47.42 33.43
N ARG A 49 -24.67 46.59 32.53
CA ARG A 49 -23.89 45.94 31.47
C ARG A 49 -23.26 46.99 30.56
N SER A 50 -24.05 47.97 30.14
CA SER A 50 -23.57 49.09 29.31
C SER A 50 -22.53 49.93 30.03
N ALA A 51 -22.74 50.19 31.34
CA ALA A 51 -21.78 50.90 32.17
C ALA A 51 -20.45 50.13 32.28
N TYR A 52 -20.49 48.84 32.60
CA TYR A 52 -19.29 47.99 32.65
C TYR A 52 -18.56 47.95 31.29
N LEU A 53 -19.28 47.68 30.20
CA LEU A 53 -18.68 47.61 28.86
C LEU A 53 -18.04 48.93 28.43
N SER A 54 -18.56 50.08 28.86
CA SER A 54 -17.97 51.39 28.57
C SER A 54 -16.60 51.63 29.23
N THR A 55 -16.26 50.84 30.25
CA THR A 55 -14.93 50.90 30.91
C THR A 55 -13.85 50.17 30.12
N LEU A 56 -14.24 49.25 29.24
CA LEU A 56 -13.33 48.46 28.44
C LEU A 56 -12.74 49.29 27.29
N ARG A 57 -11.50 48.97 26.94
CA ARG A 57 -10.77 49.54 25.80
C ARG A 57 -10.16 48.39 25.00
N PRO A 58 -9.81 48.60 23.72
CA PRO A 58 -9.03 47.63 22.97
C PRO A 58 -7.75 47.25 23.74
N GLY A 59 -7.56 45.95 23.99
CA GLY A 59 -6.46 45.41 24.79
C GLY A 59 -6.76 45.24 26.29
N SER A 60 -7.99 45.53 26.75
CA SER A 60 -8.40 45.26 28.13
C SER A 60 -8.40 43.76 28.44
N ASP A 61 -7.99 43.43 29.67
CA ASP A 61 -8.08 42.07 30.21
C ASP A 61 -9.51 41.76 30.63
N VAL A 62 -9.94 40.52 30.40
CA VAL A 62 -11.30 40.04 30.69
C VAL A 62 -11.30 38.65 31.34
N ASP A 63 -12.14 38.47 32.35
CA ASP A 63 -12.39 37.18 33.00
C ASP A 63 -13.90 36.91 33.02
N PHE A 64 -14.34 36.05 32.10
CA PHE A 64 -15.73 35.66 31.93
C PHE A 64 -15.93 34.15 32.04
N ARG A 65 -15.08 33.48 32.83
CA ARG A 65 -15.20 32.03 33.07
C ARG A 65 -16.61 31.64 33.53
N GLY A 66 -17.13 30.53 33.04
CA GLY A 66 -18.47 30.03 33.36
C GLY A 66 -19.64 30.88 32.87
N THR A 67 -19.39 32.00 32.17
CA THR A 67 -20.44 32.97 31.84
C THR A 67 -21.19 32.53 30.58
N PRO A 68 -22.55 32.56 30.57
CA PRO A 68 -23.31 32.33 29.36
C PRO A 68 -23.32 33.59 28.47
N PHE A 69 -23.00 33.42 27.20
CA PHE A 69 -22.96 34.47 26.18
C PHE A 69 -24.04 34.20 25.15
N THR A 70 -25.03 35.09 25.07
CA THR A 70 -25.87 35.20 23.88
C THR A 70 -25.14 36.00 22.81
N GLY A 71 -25.53 35.85 21.53
CA GLY A 71 -24.98 36.66 20.44
C GLY A 71 -25.07 38.17 20.68
N PHE A 72 -26.06 38.64 21.44
CA PHE A 72 -26.17 40.05 21.84
C PHE A 72 -25.07 40.47 22.84
N ILE A 73 -24.84 39.68 23.89
CA ILE A 73 -23.81 39.98 24.90
C ILE A 73 -22.42 39.93 24.25
N LEU A 74 -22.17 38.91 23.43
CA LEU A 74 -20.89 38.76 22.72
C LEU A 74 -20.64 39.95 21.78
N ASN A 75 -21.60 40.33 20.94
CA ASN A 75 -21.44 41.49 20.05
C ASN A 75 -21.24 42.80 20.81
N SER A 76 -21.91 42.97 21.95
CA SER A 76 -21.73 44.16 22.79
C SER A 76 -20.32 44.22 23.38
N LEU A 77 -19.77 43.08 23.82
CA LEU A 77 -18.39 42.96 24.28
C LEU A 77 -17.39 43.26 23.16
N LEU A 78 -17.57 42.64 21.99
CA LEU A 78 -16.68 42.86 20.84
C LEU A 78 -16.69 44.32 20.39
N ARG A 79 -17.85 44.99 20.43
CA ARG A 79 -17.94 46.42 20.10
C ARG A 79 -17.18 47.30 21.09
N ALA A 80 -17.22 46.97 22.39
CA ALA A 80 -16.49 47.70 23.41
C ALA A 80 -14.95 47.58 23.25
N LEU A 81 -14.48 46.46 22.69
CA LEU A 81 -13.06 46.18 22.49
C LEU A 81 -12.54 46.60 21.09
N ARG A 82 -13.35 47.28 20.29
CA ARG A 82 -12.97 47.83 18.98
C ARG A 82 -12.64 49.32 19.09
N SER A 83 -11.61 49.76 18.38
CA SER A 83 -11.33 51.20 18.21
C SER A 83 -12.22 51.84 17.14
N ALA A 84 -12.55 51.09 16.08
CA ALA A 84 -13.49 51.46 15.02
C ALA A 84 -14.24 50.21 14.53
N ASN A 85 -15.39 50.39 13.86
CA ASN A 85 -16.23 49.26 13.42
C ASN A 85 -15.49 48.26 12.51
N THR A 86 -14.54 48.73 11.70
CA THR A 86 -13.73 47.91 10.78
C THR A 86 -12.45 47.37 11.41
N SER A 87 -12.07 47.85 12.59
CA SER A 87 -10.88 47.38 13.30
C SER A 87 -11.15 46.04 13.99
N PRO A 88 -10.11 45.21 14.17
CA PRO A 88 -10.25 44.00 14.96
C PRO A 88 -10.67 44.34 16.40
N ALA A 89 -11.45 43.47 17.02
CA ALA A 89 -11.67 43.54 18.47
C ALA A 89 -10.40 43.04 19.16
N ILE A 90 -9.83 43.83 20.08
CA ILE A 90 -8.55 43.50 20.72
C ILE A 90 -8.80 43.12 22.17
N PHE A 91 -8.45 41.88 22.51
CA PHE A 91 -8.41 41.40 23.88
C PHE A 91 -6.98 41.47 24.43
N GLY A 92 -6.84 41.83 25.71
CA GLY A 92 -5.63 41.59 26.50
C GLY A 92 -5.53 40.12 26.86
N ILE A 93 -5.44 39.82 28.16
CA ILE A 93 -5.65 38.48 28.72
C ILE A 93 -7.14 38.17 28.68
N ALA A 94 -7.54 37.00 28.20
CA ALA A 94 -8.95 36.64 28.08
C ALA A 94 -9.26 35.23 28.61
N PHE A 95 -10.03 35.15 29.69
CA PHE A 95 -10.46 33.87 30.27
C PHE A 95 -11.94 33.61 29.99
N PHE A 96 -12.21 32.57 29.21
CA PHE A 96 -13.54 32.05 28.88
C PHE A 96 -13.69 30.56 29.25
N ASP A 97 -12.86 30.05 30.17
CA ASP A 97 -12.97 28.66 30.63
C ASP A 97 -14.38 28.37 31.16
N GLU A 98 -14.95 27.22 30.78
CA GLU A 98 -16.31 26.79 31.12
C GLU A 98 -17.43 27.76 30.68
N ALA A 99 -17.14 28.77 29.85
CA ALA A 99 -18.16 29.66 29.31
C ALA A 99 -19.06 28.94 28.30
N THR A 100 -20.33 29.34 28.21
CA THR A 100 -21.28 28.80 27.24
C THR A 100 -21.61 29.87 26.22
N PHE A 101 -21.39 29.62 24.93
CA PHE A 101 -21.79 30.51 23.86
C PHE A 101 -23.05 29.96 23.18
N GLU A 102 -24.16 30.67 23.38
CA GLU A 102 -25.49 30.31 22.91
C GLU A 102 -25.75 30.86 21.51
N GLY A 103 -26.13 29.95 20.61
CA GLY A 103 -26.34 30.23 19.19
C GLY A 103 -25.04 30.46 18.42
N LEU A 104 -25.17 31.05 17.23
CA LEU A 104 -24.04 31.33 16.35
C LEU A 104 -23.05 32.30 17.00
N THR A 105 -21.79 31.89 17.05
CA THR A 105 -20.72 32.67 17.69
C THR A 105 -19.77 33.21 16.63
N PHE A 106 -19.73 34.53 16.47
CA PHE A 106 -18.84 35.22 15.53
C PHE A 106 -17.71 35.91 16.29
N LEU A 107 -16.53 35.29 16.26
CA LEU A 107 -15.24 35.82 16.72
C LEU A 107 -14.34 36.09 15.51
N GLU A 108 -14.93 36.67 14.46
CA GLU A 108 -14.22 37.02 13.23
C GLU A 108 -13.39 38.30 13.40
N ASN A 109 -12.17 38.28 12.85
CA ASN A 109 -11.24 39.42 12.90
C ASN A 109 -11.03 39.89 14.36
N VAL A 110 -10.65 38.97 15.23
CA VAL A 110 -10.36 39.22 16.65
C VAL A 110 -8.88 39.01 16.92
N LEU A 111 -8.26 39.93 17.66
CA LEU A 111 -6.88 39.84 18.12
C LEU A 111 -6.86 39.56 19.62
N PHE A 112 -6.36 38.39 20.00
CA PHE A 112 -5.96 38.09 21.38
C PHE A 112 -4.48 38.42 21.53
N SER A 113 -4.18 39.58 22.13
CA SER A 113 -2.81 40.10 22.24
C SER A 113 -1.99 39.39 23.32
N GLN A 114 -2.65 38.74 24.28
CA GLN A 114 -2.05 37.93 25.33
C GLN A 114 -2.74 36.56 25.40
N VAL A 115 -2.53 35.82 26.49
CA VAL A 115 -3.07 34.48 26.71
C VAL A 115 -4.60 34.50 26.64
N ALA A 116 -5.16 33.53 25.91
CA ALA A 116 -6.60 33.33 25.80
C ALA A 116 -6.97 31.88 26.14
N THR A 117 -7.97 31.66 26.98
CA THR A 117 -8.42 30.31 27.34
C THR A 117 -9.92 30.14 27.15
N PHE A 118 -10.30 28.99 26.59
CA PHE A 118 -11.65 28.53 26.34
C PHE A 118 -11.83 27.09 26.86
N ASN A 119 -11.02 26.68 27.86
CA ASN A 119 -10.98 25.29 28.28
C ASN A 119 -12.32 24.89 28.90
N GLY A 120 -12.88 23.75 28.47
CA GLY A 120 -14.21 23.31 28.90
C GLY A 120 -15.36 24.21 28.43
N ALA A 121 -15.11 25.23 27.60
CA ALA A 121 -16.17 26.07 27.05
C ALA A 121 -17.09 25.26 26.12
N THR A 122 -18.34 25.69 25.97
CA THR A 122 -19.32 25.05 25.08
C THR A 122 -19.87 26.05 24.08
N PHE A 123 -19.67 25.79 22.80
CA PHE A 123 -20.34 26.50 21.70
C PHE A 123 -21.55 25.65 21.28
N THR A 124 -22.77 26.16 21.48
CA THR A 124 -23.99 25.36 21.24
C THR A 124 -24.35 25.26 19.77
N ASP A 125 -23.84 26.15 18.93
CA ASP A 125 -24.04 26.19 17.48
C ASP A 125 -22.69 26.46 16.79
N HIS A 126 -22.71 26.89 15.52
CA HIS A 126 -21.50 27.13 14.73
C HIS A 126 -20.64 28.26 15.32
N ALA A 127 -19.36 27.97 15.54
CA ALA A 127 -18.37 28.92 16.07
C ALA A 127 -17.37 29.34 14.98
N VAL A 128 -17.25 30.64 14.75
CA VAL A 128 -16.41 31.21 13.70
C VAL A 128 -15.30 32.06 14.30
N PHE A 129 -14.05 31.63 14.13
CA PHE A 129 -12.81 32.30 14.50
C PHE A 129 -12.02 32.74 13.26
N LYS A 130 -12.73 33.01 12.15
CA LYS A 130 -12.12 33.37 10.87
C LYS A 130 -11.28 34.65 11.01
N ASP A 131 -10.08 34.66 10.45
CA ASP A 131 -9.15 35.79 10.51
C ASP A 131 -8.77 36.20 11.96
N ALA A 132 -8.98 35.33 12.96
CA ALA A 132 -8.54 35.59 14.32
C ALA A 132 -7.02 35.41 14.48
N ILE A 133 -6.42 36.18 15.38
CA ILE A 133 -4.98 36.13 15.68
C ILE A 133 -4.81 35.93 17.19
N PHE A 134 -4.13 34.84 17.56
CA PHE A 134 -3.72 34.54 18.92
C PHE A 134 -2.21 34.81 19.03
N SER A 135 -1.83 35.94 19.62
CA SER A 135 -0.43 36.38 19.73
C SER A 135 0.36 35.65 20.82
N SER A 136 -0.34 34.94 21.70
CA SER A 136 0.23 34.14 22.80
C SER A 136 -0.43 32.75 22.84
N ASP A 137 -0.17 31.98 23.88
CA ASP A 137 -0.73 30.64 24.06
C ASP A 137 -2.27 30.69 24.12
N VAL A 138 -2.91 29.74 23.44
CA VAL A 138 -4.36 29.57 23.46
C VAL A 138 -4.76 28.16 23.86
N GLY A 139 -5.72 28.07 24.78
CA GLY A 139 -6.29 26.80 25.26
C GLY A 139 -7.74 26.62 24.81
N PHE A 140 -8.03 25.49 24.17
CA PHE A 140 -9.35 24.95 23.86
C PHE A 140 -9.50 23.52 24.43
N SER A 141 -8.80 23.24 25.54
CA SER A 141 -8.79 21.89 26.10
C SER A 141 -10.17 21.51 26.62
N GLY A 142 -10.69 20.36 26.20
CA GLY A 142 -12.03 19.90 26.58
C GLY A 142 -13.18 20.77 26.07
N THR A 143 -12.93 21.72 25.17
CA THR A 143 -13.97 22.56 24.57
C THR A 143 -14.94 21.71 23.73
N ILE A 144 -16.24 22.02 23.80
CA ILE A 144 -17.28 21.34 23.02
C ILE A 144 -17.81 22.29 21.94
N PHE A 145 -17.58 21.96 20.67
CA PHE A 145 -18.19 22.61 19.53
C PHE A 145 -19.38 21.76 19.07
N SER A 146 -20.59 22.16 19.47
CA SER A 146 -21.81 21.38 19.18
C SER A 146 -22.27 21.54 17.74
N GLY A 147 -22.03 22.71 17.14
CA GLY A 147 -22.15 22.96 15.70
C GLY A 147 -20.82 22.75 14.97
N GLY A 148 -20.66 23.38 13.80
CA GLY A 148 -19.36 23.43 13.14
C GLY A 148 -18.40 24.43 13.78
N ALA A 149 -17.11 24.29 13.51
CA ALA A 149 -16.07 25.21 13.99
C ALA A 149 -15.19 25.66 12.83
N THR A 150 -14.98 26.96 12.69
CA THR A 150 -14.21 27.54 11.59
C THR A 150 -13.07 28.38 12.12
N PHE A 151 -11.85 27.91 11.89
CA PHE A 151 -10.57 28.57 12.16
C PHE A 151 -9.85 28.88 10.84
N SER A 152 -10.60 29.22 9.79
CA SER A 152 -9.99 29.58 8.51
C SER A 152 -9.17 30.84 8.65
N THR A 153 -8.00 30.87 8.03
CA THR A 153 -7.05 32.01 8.06
C THR A 153 -6.66 32.48 9.48
N THR A 154 -6.91 31.65 10.50
CA THR A 154 -6.52 31.92 11.89
C THR A 154 -5.02 31.77 12.06
N GLN A 155 -4.40 32.65 12.86
CA GLN A 155 -2.99 32.61 13.18
C GLN A 155 -2.78 32.32 14.67
N PHE A 156 -2.00 31.27 14.96
CA PHE A 156 -1.60 30.88 16.31
C PHE A 156 -0.09 31.11 16.44
N GLU A 157 0.30 32.22 17.08
CA GLU A 157 1.71 32.64 17.17
C GLU A 157 2.53 31.80 18.16
N LYS A 158 1.86 31.22 19.16
CA LYS A 158 2.44 30.34 20.19
C LYS A 158 1.64 29.03 20.26
N ALA A 159 1.68 28.34 21.40
CA ALA A 159 1.06 27.02 21.51
C ALA A 159 -0.46 27.11 21.41
N ALA A 160 -1.06 26.21 20.62
CA ALA A 160 -2.50 26.07 20.50
C ALA A 160 -2.91 24.66 20.95
N VAL A 161 -3.64 24.59 22.06
CA VAL A 161 -3.99 23.31 22.70
C VAL A 161 -5.47 23.03 22.49
N PHE A 162 -5.78 21.98 21.74
CA PHE A 162 -7.12 21.43 21.50
C PHE A 162 -7.30 20.05 22.12
N SER A 163 -6.46 19.67 23.09
CA SER A 163 -6.52 18.36 23.72
C SER A 163 -7.89 18.09 24.36
N ASP A 164 -8.41 16.87 24.23
CA ASP A 164 -9.76 16.48 24.69
C ASP A 164 -10.93 17.25 24.06
N ALA A 165 -10.70 18.14 23.09
CA ALA A 165 -11.75 18.92 22.46
C ALA A 165 -12.70 18.01 21.65
N ARG A 166 -13.99 18.36 21.65
CA ARG A 166 -15.04 17.61 20.95
C ARG A 166 -15.68 18.47 19.88
N PHE A 167 -15.41 18.14 18.63
CA PHE A 167 -16.02 18.75 17.46
C PHE A 167 -17.17 17.87 16.97
N LEU A 168 -18.40 18.29 17.21
CA LEU A 168 -19.60 17.53 16.83
C LEU A 168 -20.06 17.83 15.39
N GLY A 169 -19.73 19.01 14.87
CA GLY A 169 -19.93 19.41 13.47
C GLY A 169 -18.64 19.47 12.64
N ASN A 170 -18.75 19.95 11.41
CA ASN A 170 -17.60 20.11 10.49
C ASN A 170 -16.58 21.10 11.06
N THR A 171 -15.30 20.76 11.00
CA THR A 171 -14.21 21.63 11.48
C THR A 171 -13.30 22.05 10.34
N ILE A 172 -13.00 23.34 10.24
CA ILE A 172 -12.26 23.92 9.11
C ILE A 172 -11.10 24.79 9.62
N PHE A 173 -9.88 24.36 9.34
CA PHE A 173 -8.60 25.04 9.58
C PHE A 173 -7.93 25.51 8.26
N LEU A 174 -8.72 25.73 7.22
CA LEU A 174 -8.26 26.13 5.88
C LEU A 174 -7.39 27.40 5.93
N TYR A 175 -6.17 27.33 5.37
CA TYR A 175 -5.18 28.43 5.38
C TYR A 175 -4.80 28.93 6.79
N SER A 176 -5.06 28.16 7.84
CA SER A 176 -4.60 28.52 9.19
C SER A 176 -3.09 28.33 9.33
N THR A 177 -2.48 29.10 10.22
CA THR A 177 -1.03 29.03 10.49
C THR A 177 -0.81 28.77 11.98
N PHE A 178 -0.09 27.70 12.29
CA PHE A 178 0.37 27.37 13.64
C PHE A 178 1.88 27.60 13.72
N ASN A 179 2.28 28.78 14.20
CA ASN A 179 3.69 29.14 14.38
C ASN A 179 4.31 28.46 15.61
N GLY A 180 3.50 28.24 16.66
CA GLY A 180 3.86 27.41 17.81
C GLY A 180 3.36 25.97 17.70
N ASP A 181 3.53 25.21 18.78
CA ASP A 181 3.12 23.80 18.85
C ASP A 181 1.60 23.66 18.84
N ALA A 182 1.09 22.65 18.13
CA ALA A 182 -0.33 22.38 17.98
C ALA A 182 -0.67 20.99 18.54
N HIS A 183 -1.48 20.96 19.60
CA HIS A 183 -1.82 19.74 20.32
C HIS A 183 -3.30 19.39 20.12
N PHE A 184 -3.56 18.24 19.48
CA PHE A 184 -4.91 17.70 19.27
C PHE A 184 -5.10 16.35 19.98
N ASP A 185 -4.28 16.10 21.01
CA ASP A 185 -4.27 14.83 21.74
C ASP A 185 -5.64 14.51 22.33
N ASP A 186 -6.14 13.29 22.11
CA ASP A 186 -7.47 12.84 22.54
C ASP A 186 -8.66 13.68 22.03
N ALA A 187 -8.44 14.57 21.04
CA ALA A 187 -9.53 15.29 20.39
C ALA A 187 -10.42 14.34 19.57
N LYS A 188 -11.71 14.67 19.50
CA LYS A 188 -12.71 13.89 18.75
C LYS A 188 -13.42 14.74 17.72
N PHE A 189 -13.30 14.32 16.46
CA PHE A 189 -13.99 14.92 15.31
C PHE A 189 -15.11 13.98 14.86
N SER A 190 -16.36 14.41 15.07
CA SER A 190 -17.53 13.59 14.75
C SER A 190 -17.99 13.73 13.30
N ARG A 191 -17.49 14.75 12.61
CA ARG A 191 -17.69 15.02 11.18
C ARG A 191 -16.35 15.34 10.52
N HIS A 192 -16.38 15.68 9.23
CA HIS A 192 -15.21 16.06 8.46
C HIS A 192 -14.35 17.14 9.14
N ALA A 193 -13.03 16.87 9.20
CA ALA A 193 -12.02 17.81 9.69
C ALA A 193 -11.08 18.21 8.54
N GLY A 194 -11.06 19.49 8.18
CA GLY A 194 -10.25 20.01 7.08
C GLY A 194 -9.12 20.91 7.56
N PHE A 195 -7.88 20.53 7.30
CA PHE A 195 -6.64 21.27 7.51
C PHE A 195 -6.00 21.71 6.18
N SER A 196 -6.75 21.66 5.07
CA SER A 196 -6.19 21.89 3.75
C SER A 196 -5.44 23.23 3.66
N SER A 197 -4.25 23.21 3.04
CA SER A 197 -3.37 24.39 2.90
C SER A 197 -3.02 25.10 4.23
N ALA A 198 -3.13 24.42 5.38
CA ALA A 198 -2.63 24.94 6.63
C ALA A 198 -1.09 24.87 6.68
N THR A 199 -0.48 25.73 7.50
CA THR A 199 0.96 25.71 7.75
C THR A 199 1.22 25.38 9.22
N LEU A 200 1.84 24.23 9.47
CA LEU A 200 2.21 23.73 10.79
C LEU A 200 3.72 23.92 10.96
N SER A 201 4.09 25.07 11.55
CA SER A 201 5.48 25.48 11.75
C SER A 201 6.05 25.05 13.11
N GLY A 202 5.21 24.79 14.10
CA GLY A 202 5.59 24.11 15.35
C GLY A 202 5.41 22.60 15.29
N LYS A 203 5.67 21.91 16.40
CA LYS A 203 5.41 20.46 16.51
C LYS A 203 3.91 20.21 16.51
N THR A 204 3.47 19.16 15.83
CA THR A 204 2.06 18.77 15.81
C THR A 204 1.87 17.38 16.39
N HIS A 205 0.92 17.27 17.32
CA HIS A 205 0.59 16.05 18.04
C HIS A 205 -0.88 15.70 17.87
N PHE A 206 -1.15 14.46 17.45
CA PHE A 206 -2.50 13.90 17.28
C PHE A 206 -2.65 12.58 18.04
N THR A 207 -1.99 12.44 19.20
CA THR A 207 -1.99 11.16 19.91
C THR A 207 -3.38 10.86 20.45
N GLY A 208 -3.96 9.73 20.06
CA GLY A 208 -5.29 9.31 20.51
C GLY A 208 -6.46 10.05 19.85
N THR A 209 -6.20 10.89 18.83
CA THR A 209 -7.24 11.61 18.10
C THR A 209 -8.14 10.64 17.32
N ILE A 210 -9.45 10.88 17.35
CA ILE A 210 -10.44 10.07 16.63
C ILE A 210 -11.18 10.92 15.60
N PHE A 211 -11.15 10.49 14.34
CA PHE A 211 -11.94 11.01 13.23
C PHE A 211 -13.03 9.99 12.87
N LEU A 212 -14.30 10.33 13.12
CA LEU A 212 -15.43 9.47 12.79
C LEU A 212 -15.84 9.53 11.31
N GLU A 213 -15.39 10.56 10.59
CA GLU A 213 -15.49 10.70 9.14
C GLU A 213 -14.07 10.91 8.57
N GLY A 214 -13.93 11.56 7.42
CA GLY A 214 -12.63 11.83 6.81
C GLY A 214 -11.89 13.03 7.42
N VAL A 215 -10.55 13.00 7.31
CA VAL A 215 -9.66 14.13 7.61
C VAL A 215 -8.87 14.52 6.37
N ASN A 216 -8.80 15.81 6.09
CA ASN A 216 -8.14 16.35 4.90
C ASN A 216 -6.99 17.28 5.29
N PHE A 217 -5.76 16.86 5.01
CA PHE A 217 -4.53 17.65 5.12
C PHE A 217 -3.96 18.04 3.75
N ALA A 218 -4.79 18.08 2.71
CA ALA A 218 -4.33 18.33 1.36
C ALA A 218 -3.61 19.69 1.24
N GLY A 219 -2.40 19.69 0.70
CA GLY A 219 -1.56 20.89 0.58
C GLY A 219 -1.02 21.45 1.90
N THR A 220 -1.16 20.73 3.03
CA THR A 220 -0.63 21.16 4.32
C THR A 220 0.90 21.10 4.33
N ILE A 221 1.53 22.09 4.96
CA ILE A 221 2.99 22.16 5.08
C ILE A 221 3.38 21.88 6.54
N PHE A 222 4.23 20.87 6.75
CA PHE A 222 4.81 20.49 8.04
C PHE A 222 6.30 20.86 8.06
N ASN A 223 6.68 21.88 8.85
CA ASN A 223 8.06 22.38 8.88
C ASN A 223 8.92 21.83 10.03
N LYS A 224 8.31 21.13 10.99
CA LYS A 224 8.98 20.55 12.16
C LYS A 224 8.60 19.11 12.35
N GLU A 225 9.39 18.44 13.17
CA GLU A 225 9.16 17.06 13.57
C GLU A 225 7.72 16.90 14.07
N SER A 226 7.00 15.97 13.46
CA SER A 226 5.58 15.76 13.71
C SER A 226 5.32 14.30 14.01
N LEU A 227 4.56 14.06 15.07
CA LEU A 227 4.03 12.74 15.40
C LEU A 227 2.53 12.77 15.11
N ILE A 228 2.17 12.25 13.94
CA ILE A 228 0.77 12.15 13.54
C ILE A 228 0.28 10.77 13.97
N GLY A 229 -0.11 10.66 15.24
CA GLY A 229 -0.76 9.48 15.78
C GLY A 229 -0.25 9.02 17.14
N PRO A 230 -0.74 7.86 17.62
CA PRO A 230 -1.70 6.99 16.93
C PRO A 230 -3.10 7.60 16.77
N ILE A 231 -3.61 7.65 15.54
CA ILE A 231 -4.97 8.12 15.20
C ILE A 231 -5.89 7.00 14.71
N THR A 232 -7.20 7.18 14.90
CA THR A 232 -8.24 6.35 14.27
C THR A 232 -9.05 7.20 13.29
N CYS A 233 -9.14 6.80 12.02
CA CYS A 233 -9.92 7.48 10.98
C CYS A 233 -10.84 6.48 10.27
N ILE A 234 -12.15 6.65 10.37
CA ILE A 234 -13.11 5.65 9.84
C ILE A 234 -13.14 5.66 8.30
N ASP A 235 -13.04 6.85 7.70
CA ASP A 235 -13.15 7.02 6.24
C ASP A 235 -11.77 7.30 5.62
N THR A 236 -11.58 8.50 5.06
CA THR A 236 -10.40 8.84 4.27
C THR A 236 -9.48 9.78 5.05
N PHE A 237 -8.21 9.38 5.18
CA PHE A 237 -7.10 10.20 5.64
C PHE A 237 -6.35 10.73 4.41
N ASP A 238 -6.65 11.97 4.03
CA ASP A 238 -6.11 12.60 2.84
C ASP A 238 -4.89 13.47 3.17
N LEU A 239 -3.73 13.10 2.64
CA LEU A 239 -2.46 13.82 2.72
C LEU A 239 -2.07 14.41 1.36
N SER A 240 -2.97 14.46 0.37
CA SER A 240 -2.64 14.79 -1.02
C SER A 240 -2.00 16.17 -1.17
N GLY A 241 -0.83 16.24 -1.80
CA GLY A 241 -0.08 17.49 -1.97
C GLY A 241 0.52 18.06 -0.69
N ALA A 242 0.43 17.36 0.45
CA ALA A 242 1.10 17.77 1.68
C ALA A 242 2.63 17.72 1.52
N SER A 243 3.33 18.61 2.22
CA SER A 243 4.78 18.73 2.19
C SER A 243 5.37 18.55 3.58
N PHE A 244 6.27 17.58 3.74
CA PHE A 244 6.96 17.27 4.99
C PHE A 244 8.43 17.67 4.89
N ASN A 245 8.79 18.79 5.51
CA ASN A 245 10.14 19.35 5.50
C ASN A 245 11.01 18.88 6.68
N ALA A 246 10.46 18.04 7.55
CA ALA A 246 11.12 17.47 8.73
C ALA A 246 10.70 16.00 8.91
N PRO A 247 11.45 15.21 9.71
CA PRO A 247 11.10 13.82 9.95
C PRO A 247 9.69 13.66 10.53
N VAL A 248 8.95 12.67 10.05
CA VAL A 248 7.57 12.44 10.46
C VAL A 248 7.32 10.95 10.70
N THR A 249 6.63 10.66 11.80
CA THR A 249 6.08 9.33 12.07
C THR A 249 4.57 9.44 12.04
N ILE A 250 3.95 8.65 11.17
CA ILE A 250 2.50 8.58 11.02
C ILE A 250 2.05 7.22 11.52
N GLU A 251 1.28 7.22 12.60
CA GLU A 251 0.67 6.03 13.18
C GLU A 251 -0.84 6.14 13.02
N ALA A 252 -1.43 5.35 12.11
CA ALA A 252 -2.85 5.49 11.80
C ALA A 252 -3.55 4.15 11.57
N ALA A 253 -4.70 3.98 12.22
CA ALA A 253 -5.70 2.99 11.86
C ALA A 253 -6.76 3.69 10.99
N ALA A 254 -6.70 3.51 9.67
CA ALA A 254 -7.54 4.22 8.73
C ALA A 254 -7.98 3.33 7.56
N HIS A 255 -9.20 3.51 7.04
CA HIS A 255 -9.68 2.72 5.90
C HIS A 255 -8.90 3.08 4.61
N ARG A 256 -8.76 4.38 4.32
CA ARG A 256 -8.06 4.84 3.11
C ARG A 256 -7.08 5.95 3.45
N VAL A 257 -5.84 5.83 2.99
CA VAL A 257 -4.78 6.83 3.14
C VAL A 257 -4.35 7.30 1.75
N GLN A 258 -4.61 8.55 1.44
CA GLN A 258 -4.29 9.14 0.14
C GLN A 258 -3.06 10.02 0.26
N CYS A 259 -1.98 9.65 -0.44
CA CYS A 259 -0.71 10.36 -0.46
C CYS A 259 -0.41 10.88 -1.87
N LEU A 260 -1.43 11.35 -2.60
CA LEU A 260 -1.31 11.80 -3.99
C LEU A 260 -0.41 13.02 -4.08
N ARG A 261 0.66 12.97 -4.88
CA ARG A 261 1.60 14.09 -5.07
C ARG A 261 2.16 14.67 -3.75
N THR A 262 2.27 13.84 -2.73
CA THR A 262 2.91 14.20 -1.46
C THR A 262 4.40 14.49 -1.67
N GLN A 263 4.94 15.45 -0.94
CA GLN A 263 6.36 15.79 -0.97
C GLN A 263 7.02 15.39 0.36
N TRP A 264 7.94 14.44 0.28
CA TRP A 264 8.71 13.96 1.43
C TRP A 264 10.14 14.48 1.33
N ASN A 265 10.36 15.66 1.93
CA ASN A 265 11.66 16.33 1.96
C ASN A 265 12.50 15.91 3.18
N SER A 266 12.09 14.86 3.90
CA SER A 266 12.79 14.23 5.01
C SER A 266 12.32 12.78 5.16
N THR A 267 12.92 12.04 6.09
CA THR A 267 12.55 10.64 6.37
C THR A 267 11.13 10.54 6.91
N ALA A 268 10.35 9.59 6.40
CA ALA A 268 8.99 9.34 6.87
C ALA A 268 8.76 7.87 7.20
N ASN A 269 8.09 7.61 8.33
CA ASN A 269 7.69 6.27 8.72
C ASN A 269 6.17 6.20 8.88
N LEU A 270 5.51 5.52 7.96
CA LEU A 270 4.07 5.30 7.94
C LEU A 270 3.82 3.90 8.50
N ARG A 271 3.37 3.84 9.76
CA ARG A 271 2.95 2.62 10.45
C ARG A 271 1.44 2.60 10.42
N LEU A 272 0.87 1.77 9.56
CA LEU A 272 -0.56 1.80 9.28
C LEU A 272 -1.23 0.47 9.62
N ARG A 273 -2.54 0.53 9.84
CA ARG A 273 -3.41 -0.63 10.06
C ARG A 273 -4.71 -0.46 9.28
N TYR A 274 -5.22 -1.55 8.75
CA TYR A 274 -6.52 -1.61 8.04
C TYR A 274 -6.62 -0.71 6.79
N SER A 275 -5.49 -0.27 6.23
CA SER A 275 -5.49 0.84 5.28
C SER A 275 -5.20 0.42 3.84
N GLU A 276 -5.96 0.99 2.90
CA GLU A 276 -5.58 1.12 1.50
C GLU A 276 -4.78 2.40 1.29
N VAL A 277 -3.55 2.29 0.75
CA VAL A 277 -2.60 3.39 0.61
C VAL A 277 -2.32 3.69 -0.86
N ASP A 278 -2.57 4.92 -1.27
CA ASP A 278 -2.28 5.41 -2.62
C ASP A 278 -1.12 6.42 -2.59
N LEU A 279 0.00 6.12 -3.22
CA LEU A 279 1.20 6.97 -3.27
C LEU A 279 1.37 7.66 -4.63
N THR A 280 0.36 7.67 -5.50
CA THR A 280 0.50 8.14 -6.88
C THR A 280 1.11 9.54 -6.98
N GLY A 281 2.24 9.65 -7.69
CA GLY A 281 2.97 10.89 -7.91
C GLY A 281 3.69 11.46 -6.68
N ALA A 282 3.80 10.71 -5.58
CA ALA A 282 4.58 11.12 -4.42
C ALA A 282 6.06 11.31 -4.78
N VAL A 283 6.66 12.39 -4.27
CA VAL A 283 8.06 12.74 -4.46
C VAL A 283 8.82 12.39 -3.19
N LEU A 284 9.74 11.43 -3.29
CA LEU A 284 10.54 10.92 -2.17
C LEU A 284 11.98 11.41 -2.31
N THR A 285 12.35 12.46 -1.57
CA THR A 285 13.74 12.96 -1.54
C THR A 285 14.59 12.17 -0.54
N PHE A 286 13.94 11.54 0.44
CA PHE A 286 14.56 10.74 1.50
C PHE A 286 13.80 9.42 1.66
N PRO A 287 14.38 8.43 2.37
CA PRO A 287 13.72 7.16 2.62
C PRO A 287 12.35 7.30 3.29
N VAL A 288 11.34 6.68 2.68
CA VAL A 288 9.97 6.58 3.19
C VAL A 288 9.61 5.11 3.36
N SER A 289 9.25 4.72 4.57
CA SER A 289 8.79 3.36 4.88
C SER A 289 7.29 3.32 5.08
N VAL A 290 6.61 2.38 4.40
CA VAL A 290 5.20 2.05 4.63
C VAL A 290 5.11 0.64 5.16
N ALA A 291 4.62 0.49 6.39
CA ALA A 291 4.61 -0.78 7.10
C ALA A 291 3.25 -1.09 7.72
N THR A 292 2.85 -2.36 7.66
CA THR A 292 1.73 -2.86 8.47
C THR A 292 2.16 -2.98 9.93
N HIS A 293 1.49 -2.27 10.83
CA HIS A 293 1.74 -2.41 12.26
C HIS A 293 1.07 -3.69 12.82
N PRO A 294 1.77 -4.57 13.57
CA PRO A 294 1.24 -5.88 13.94
C PRO A 294 0.19 -5.85 15.06
N SER A 295 0.37 -5.01 16.08
CA SER A 295 -0.54 -4.90 17.22
C SER A 295 -1.38 -3.62 17.17
N GLN A 296 -2.47 -3.58 17.91
CA GLN A 296 -3.21 -2.33 18.15
C GLN A 296 -2.28 -1.27 18.75
N PHE A 297 -2.48 -0.01 18.39
CA PHE A 297 -1.66 1.08 18.86
C PHE A 297 -1.85 1.34 20.35
N GLN A 298 -0.76 1.75 21.01
CA GLN A 298 -0.74 2.15 22.41
C GLN A 298 -0.41 3.62 22.49
N LYS A 299 -1.17 4.34 23.30
CA LYS A 299 -0.84 5.70 23.70
C LYS A 299 0.41 5.67 24.61
N PRO A 300 1.16 6.79 24.74
CA PRO A 300 2.31 6.88 25.64
C PRO A 300 1.99 6.54 27.11
N ASN A 301 0.73 6.69 27.53
CA ASN A 301 0.26 6.34 28.87
C ASN A 301 -0.07 4.83 29.05
N GLY A 302 0.15 4.00 28.03
CA GLY A 302 -0.11 2.56 28.04
C GLY A 302 -1.57 2.17 27.72
N GLN A 303 -2.46 3.12 27.50
CA GLN A 303 -3.84 2.83 27.09
C GLN A 303 -3.90 2.45 25.61
N MET A 304 -4.72 1.46 25.29
CA MET A 304 -4.97 1.06 23.90
C MET A 304 -5.83 2.11 23.20
N VAL A 305 -5.49 2.45 21.95
CA VAL A 305 -6.31 3.33 21.11
C VAL A 305 -7.53 2.56 20.62
N ASP A 306 -8.72 3.14 20.68
CA ASP A 306 -9.93 2.48 20.19
C ASP A 306 -9.90 2.36 18.66
N GLU A 307 -9.68 1.14 18.18
CA GLU A 307 -9.67 0.77 16.75
C GLU A 307 -10.97 0.03 16.36
N SER A 308 -11.93 -0.13 17.28
CA SER A 308 -13.13 -0.96 17.07
C SER A 308 -13.92 -0.57 15.81
N SER A 309 -13.98 0.73 15.51
CA SER A 309 -14.72 1.29 14.38
C SER A 309 -14.11 0.96 13.01
N VAL A 310 -12.82 0.62 12.95
CA VAL A 310 -12.09 0.28 11.71
C VAL A 310 -11.75 -1.23 11.65
N SER A 311 -11.88 -1.93 12.78
CA SER A 311 -11.48 -3.35 12.95
C SER A 311 -12.22 -4.38 12.08
N HIS A 312 -13.26 -3.99 11.35
CA HIS A 312 -14.01 -4.88 10.45
C HIS A 312 -13.25 -5.28 9.18
N GLN A 313 -12.08 -4.68 8.92
CA GLN A 313 -11.29 -4.92 7.72
C GLN A 313 -10.09 -5.86 7.96
N GLU A 314 -9.46 -6.29 6.88
CA GLU A 314 -8.19 -7.00 6.96
C GLU A 314 -7.15 -6.11 7.67
N THR A 315 -6.44 -6.67 8.65
CA THR A 315 -5.46 -5.92 9.45
C THR A 315 -4.29 -5.36 8.64
N ARG A 316 -4.08 -5.92 7.45
CA ARG A 316 -2.91 -5.69 6.62
C ARG A 316 -3.08 -4.44 5.75
N VAL A 317 -2.00 -3.71 5.57
CA VAL A 317 -1.95 -2.52 4.73
C VAL A 317 -1.84 -2.94 3.27
N ARG A 318 -2.77 -2.49 2.43
CA ARG A 318 -2.72 -2.71 0.98
C ARG A 318 -2.25 -1.44 0.28
N VAL A 319 -1.19 -1.53 -0.52
CA VAL A 319 -0.76 -0.40 -1.37
C VAL A 319 -1.44 -0.54 -2.73
N THR A 320 -2.22 0.47 -3.12
CA THR A 320 -3.04 0.43 -4.34
C THR A 320 -2.30 0.98 -5.55
N SER A 321 -1.42 1.95 -5.37
CA SER A 321 -0.68 2.55 -6.48
C SER A 321 0.62 3.22 -6.02
N ILE A 322 1.67 3.03 -6.81
CA ILE A 322 2.94 3.77 -6.72
C ILE A 322 3.32 4.39 -8.08
N GLN A 323 2.33 4.64 -8.94
CA GLN A 323 2.57 5.23 -10.26
C GLN A 323 3.24 6.60 -10.13
N SER A 324 4.21 6.89 -11.02
CA SER A 324 4.98 8.15 -11.02
C SER A 324 5.77 8.45 -9.74
N VAL A 325 6.04 7.43 -8.91
CA VAL A 325 6.91 7.55 -7.72
C VAL A 325 8.33 7.09 -8.06
N ASP A 326 9.34 7.77 -7.52
CA ASP A 326 10.70 7.23 -7.51
C ASP A 326 10.86 6.20 -6.38
N ALA A 327 10.89 4.93 -6.74
CA ALA A 327 10.89 3.82 -5.79
C ALA A 327 12.25 3.59 -5.13
N ALA A 328 13.33 4.30 -5.53
CA ALA A 328 14.66 4.13 -4.93
C ALA A 328 14.71 4.42 -3.42
N HIS A 329 13.81 5.28 -2.95
CA HIS A 329 13.68 5.64 -1.54
C HIS A 329 12.46 5.02 -0.86
N LEU A 330 11.76 4.10 -1.52
CA LEU A 330 10.54 3.48 -1.00
C LEU A 330 10.85 2.11 -0.36
N VAL A 331 10.43 1.95 0.89
CA VAL A 331 10.48 0.68 1.63
C VAL A 331 9.07 0.25 1.97
N LEU A 332 8.68 -0.96 1.55
CA LEU A 332 7.38 -1.54 1.85
C LEU A 332 7.56 -2.78 2.73
N THR A 333 6.96 -2.78 3.93
CA THR A 333 7.13 -3.85 4.92
C THR A 333 5.80 -4.49 5.30
N ASP A 334 5.69 -5.81 5.14
CA ASP A 334 4.47 -6.58 5.49
C ASP A 334 3.18 -6.07 4.79
N THR A 335 3.31 -5.56 3.58
CA THR A 335 2.19 -4.98 2.81
C THR A 335 1.55 -5.98 1.84
N ASP A 336 0.30 -5.72 1.44
CA ASP A 336 -0.37 -6.38 0.32
C ASP A 336 -0.24 -5.51 -0.94
N LEU A 337 0.36 -6.07 -1.99
CA LEU A 337 0.61 -5.45 -3.29
C LEU A 337 -0.24 -6.11 -4.39
N SER A 338 -1.26 -6.89 -4.02
CA SER A 338 -2.07 -7.64 -4.98
C SER A 338 -2.79 -6.78 -6.02
N ASP A 339 -3.15 -5.55 -5.64
CA ASP A 339 -3.82 -4.57 -6.50
C ASP A 339 -2.92 -3.35 -6.80
N CYS A 340 -1.62 -3.45 -6.50
CA CYS A 340 -0.70 -2.32 -6.62
C CYS A 340 -0.34 -2.04 -8.09
N LEU A 341 -0.58 -0.80 -8.52
CA LEU A 341 -0.13 -0.30 -9.83
C LEU A 341 1.33 0.19 -9.76
N PHE A 342 2.18 -0.41 -10.57
CA PHE A 342 3.62 -0.12 -10.73
C PHE A 342 3.95 0.65 -12.01
N SER A 343 3.03 0.68 -12.98
CA SER A 343 3.18 1.37 -14.25
C SER A 343 3.60 2.85 -14.08
N GLY A 344 4.70 3.23 -14.74
CA GLY A 344 5.24 4.59 -14.66
C GLY A 344 6.00 4.91 -13.38
N ALA A 345 6.25 3.95 -12.48
CA ALA A 345 7.20 4.14 -11.38
C ALA A 345 8.65 4.24 -11.91
N PHE A 346 9.45 5.08 -11.27
CA PHE A 346 10.88 5.24 -11.57
C PHE A 346 11.72 4.39 -10.60
N HIS A 347 12.87 3.90 -11.06
CA HIS A 347 13.79 3.05 -10.28
C HIS A 347 13.11 1.92 -9.49
N LEU A 348 12.10 1.27 -10.08
CA LEU A 348 11.43 0.13 -9.46
C LEU A 348 12.39 -1.02 -9.16
N ASP A 349 13.55 -1.07 -9.80
CA ASP A 349 14.62 -2.02 -9.50
C ASP A 349 15.34 -1.77 -8.17
N GLN A 350 15.12 -0.61 -7.54
CA GLN A 350 15.70 -0.23 -6.25
C GLN A 350 14.68 -0.25 -5.09
N ILE A 351 13.43 -0.63 -5.36
CA ILE A 351 12.40 -0.75 -4.33
C ILE A 351 12.82 -1.79 -3.28
N ARG A 352 12.57 -1.51 -2.00
CA ARG A 352 12.82 -2.46 -0.93
C ARG A 352 11.52 -3.09 -0.46
N LEU A 353 11.39 -4.39 -0.65
CA LEU A 353 10.29 -5.19 -0.16
C LEU A 353 10.79 -6.03 1.02
N GLU A 354 10.27 -5.76 2.21
CA GLU A 354 10.70 -6.40 3.46
C GLU A 354 9.55 -7.14 4.14
N GLY A 355 9.90 -8.19 4.90
CA GLY A 355 8.91 -9.01 5.60
C GLY A 355 8.03 -9.81 4.64
N ARG A 356 6.75 -9.98 4.98
CA ARG A 356 5.78 -10.74 4.19
C ARG A 356 5.06 -9.80 3.23
N THR A 357 5.64 -9.46 2.09
CA THR A 357 4.91 -8.76 1.01
C THR A 357 4.13 -9.75 0.14
N ILE A 358 2.83 -9.51 -0.07
CA ILE A 358 1.97 -10.40 -0.86
C ILE A 358 1.71 -9.79 -2.23
N PHE A 359 1.77 -10.62 -3.27
CA PHE A 359 1.31 -10.28 -4.62
C PHE A 359 0.08 -11.11 -4.98
N ALA A 360 -0.66 -10.67 -5.99
CA ALA A 360 -1.78 -11.44 -6.51
C ALA A 360 -1.26 -12.76 -7.09
N ALA A 361 -2.05 -13.83 -6.93
CA ALA A 361 -1.82 -15.09 -7.62
C ALA A 361 -2.71 -15.15 -8.88
N PRO A 362 -2.30 -15.88 -9.92
CA PRO A 362 -3.14 -16.04 -11.09
C PRO A 362 -4.36 -16.92 -10.75
N PRO A 363 -5.52 -16.70 -11.40
CA PRO A 363 -6.77 -17.38 -11.07
C PRO A 363 -6.68 -18.90 -11.24
N ARG A 364 -7.46 -19.64 -10.43
CA ARG A 364 -7.52 -21.10 -10.53
C ARG A 364 -8.54 -21.51 -11.58
N GLY A 365 -8.06 -22.09 -12.68
CA GLY A 365 -8.93 -22.66 -13.72
C GLY A 365 -8.25 -22.81 -15.07
N VAL A 366 -8.97 -23.40 -16.01
CA VAL A 366 -8.59 -23.43 -17.42
C VAL A 366 -9.29 -22.25 -18.09
N HIS A 367 -8.52 -21.24 -18.50
CA HIS A 367 -9.03 -20.10 -19.27
C HIS A 367 -8.71 -20.28 -20.75
N PHE A 368 -9.73 -20.08 -21.59
CA PHE A 368 -9.61 -20.18 -23.04
C PHE A 368 -9.57 -18.75 -23.61
N THR A 369 -8.40 -18.31 -24.07
CA THR A 369 -8.29 -17.04 -24.81
C THR A 369 -8.67 -17.30 -26.26
N ARG A 370 -9.71 -16.63 -26.77
CA ARG A 370 -10.33 -16.96 -28.06
C ARG A 370 -9.64 -16.33 -29.29
N GLN A 371 -8.63 -15.48 -29.10
CA GLN A 371 -8.09 -14.62 -30.16
C GLN A 371 -6.69 -14.98 -30.68
N ILE A 372 -5.98 -15.90 -30.03
CA ILE A 372 -4.68 -16.42 -30.48
C ILE A 372 -4.74 -17.93 -30.23
N TRP A 373 -4.41 -18.74 -31.24
CA TRP A 373 -4.33 -20.22 -31.27
C TRP A 373 -4.48 -20.96 -29.92
N PRO A 374 -5.23 -22.08 -29.84
CA PRO A 374 -5.71 -22.68 -28.59
C PRO A 374 -4.56 -23.32 -27.80
N ILE A 375 -3.73 -22.49 -27.18
CA ILE A 375 -2.84 -22.91 -26.11
C ILE A 375 -3.69 -22.84 -24.86
N VAL A 376 -4.19 -24.00 -24.45
CA VAL A 376 -4.57 -24.24 -23.06
C VAL A 376 -3.33 -23.86 -22.24
N THR A 377 -3.27 -22.65 -21.69
CA THR A 377 -2.34 -22.37 -20.60
C THR A 377 -3.04 -22.85 -19.35
N PRO A 378 -2.80 -24.08 -18.86
CA PRO A 378 -3.22 -24.42 -17.51
C PRO A 378 -2.57 -23.40 -16.60
N VAL A 379 -3.37 -22.49 -16.05
CA VAL A 379 -2.98 -21.56 -14.98
C VAL A 379 -2.90 -22.38 -13.68
N LEU A 380 -2.11 -23.45 -13.71
CA LEU A 380 -1.84 -24.33 -12.58
C LEU A 380 -0.58 -23.90 -11.81
N THR A 381 -0.04 -22.73 -12.14
CA THR A 381 1.23 -22.26 -11.60
C THR A 381 0.97 -21.16 -10.59
N ARG A 382 1.00 -21.51 -9.30
CA ARG A 382 1.08 -20.49 -8.24
C ARG A 382 2.39 -19.73 -8.43
N ARG A 383 2.29 -18.43 -8.67
CA ARG A 383 3.40 -17.47 -8.74
C ARG A 383 2.88 -16.10 -8.31
N ASN A 384 3.79 -15.22 -7.94
CA ASN A 384 3.48 -13.80 -7.78
C ASN A 384 3.21 -13.15 -9.15
N THR A 385 2.15 -12.35 -9.23
CA THR A 385 1.77 -11.59 -10.42
C THR A 385 1.51 -10.13 -10.10
N VAL A 386 1.96 -9.23 -10.98
CA VAL A 386 1.69 -7.79 -10.89
C VAL A 386 0.25 -7.48 -11.33
N ALA A 387 -0.35 -6.41 -10.80
CA ALA A 387 -1.73 -6.03 -11.11
C ALA A 387 -1.94 -5.76 -12.61
N GLU A 388 -0.95 -5.17 -13.28
CA GLU A 388 -0.98 -4.90 -14.72
C GLU A 388 -1.16 -6.17 -15.57
N GLU A 389 -0.59 -7.31 -15.15
CA GLU A 389 -0.81 -8.58 -15.85
C GLU A 389 -2.28 -9.01 -15.75
N HIS A 390 -2.90 -8.82 -14.58
CA HIS A 390 -4.34 -9.12 -14.41
C HIS A 390 -5.18 -8.25 -15.32
N HIS A 391 -4.88 -6.95 -15.38
CA HIS A 391 -5.62 -5.98 -16.20
C HIS A 391 -5.53 -6.34 -17.69
N TRP A 392 -4.32 -6.62 -18.19
CA TRP A 392 -4.10 -7.05 -19.57
C TRP A 392 -4.85 -8.36 -19.88
N ARG A 393 -4.76 -9.36 -19.00
CA ARG A 393 -5.41 -10.66 -19.24
C ARG A 393 -6.91 -10.64 -19.12
N ALA A 394 -7.48 -9.79 -18.27
CA ALA A 394 -8.91 -9.59 -18.18
C ALA A 394 -9.47 -9.08 -19.51
N VAL A 395 -8.81 -8.07 -20.09
CA VAL A 395 -9.15 -7.52 -21.41
C VAL A 395 -8.92 -8.55 -22.52
N ALA A 396 -7.76 -9.21 -22.55
CA ALA A 396 -7.45 -10.24 -23.56
C ALA A 396 -8.40 -11.44 -23.53
N ALA A 397 -9.00 -11.73 -22.38
CA ALA A 397 -10.01 -12.78 -22.21
C ALA A 397 -11.44 -12.29 -22.48
N ASN A 398 -11.65 -11.02 -22.85
CA ASN A 398 -12.97 -10.37 -22.99
C ASN A 398 -13.85 -10.60 -21.75
N GLN A 399 -13.28 -10.44 -20.55
CA GLN A 399 -14.04 -10.60 -19.31
C GLN A 399 -15.06 -9.46 -19.17
N PRO A 400 -16.24 -9.73 -18.58
CA PRO A 400 -17.20 -8.67 -18.31
C PRO A 400 -16.62 -7.69 -17.27
N THR A 401 -16.96 -6.41 -17.39
CA THR A 401 -16.68 -5.41 -16.36
C THR A 401 -17.39 -5.78 -15.06
N VAL A 402 -16.63 -6.16 -14.03
CA VAL A 402 -17.10 -6.32 -12.67
C VAL A 402 -17.21 -4.93 -12.02
N GLN A 403 -18.33 -4.65 -11.33
CA GLN A 403 -18.52 -3.39 -10.60
C GLN A 403 -17.53 -3.28 -9.43
N SER A 404 -16.96 -2.09 -9.25
CA SER A 404 -16.09 -1.73 -8.12
C SER A 404 -16.75 -2.10 -6.78
N GLY A 405 -16.00 -2.78 -5.90
CA GLY A 405 -16.49 -3.24 -4.59
C GLY A 405 -16.96 -4.71 -4.54
N THR A 406 -16.98 -5.41 -5.67
CA THR A 406 -17.21 -6.86 -5.67
C THR A 406 -15.92 -7.60 -5.34
N GLN A 407 -15.95 -8.56 -4.41
CA GLN A 407 -14.80 -9.40 -4.08
C GLN A 407 -14.22 -10.07 -5.34
N PRO A 408 -12.89 -10.00 -5.57
CA PRO A 408 -12.28 -10.56 -6.76
C PRO A 408 -12.50 -12.08 -6.79
N SER A 409 -13.17 -12.57 -7.84
CA SER A 409 -13.43 -14.01 -7.97
C SER A 409 -12.10 -14.75 -8.12
N LEU A 410 -11.91 -15.85 -7.38
CA LEU A 410 -10.70 -16.70 -7.46
C LEU A 410 -10.50 -17.37 -8.84
N ARG A 411 -11.49 -17.24 -9.71
CA ARG A 411 -11.53 -17.86 -11.04
C ARG A 411 -11.35 -16.87 -12.18
N ASN A 412 -11.43 -15.55 -11.98
CA ASN A 412 -11.25 -14.59 -13.07
C ASN A 412 -9.99 -13.74 -12.85
N TRP A 413 -9.53 -13.10 -13.92
CA TRP A 413 -8.46 -12.13 -13.81
C TRP A 413 -9.04 -10.86 -13.18
N ARG A 414 -8.22 -10.09 -12.46
CA ARG A 414 -8.69 -8.84 -11.85
C ARG A 414 -8.82 -7.77 -12.94
N ASN A 415 -9.92 -7.02 -12.91
CA ASN A 415 -10.16 -5.94 -13.88
C ASN A 415 -9.39 -4.69 -13.47
N GLY A 416 -8.82 -4.01 -14.47
CA GLY A 416 -8.15 -2.72 -14.26
C GLY A 416 -9.11 -1.54 -14.30
N PRO A 417 -8.65 -0.35 -13.86
CA PRO A 417 -9.43 0.88 -13.85
C PRO A 417 -9.92 1.28 -15.25
N HIS A 418 -9.15 0.98 -16.29
CA HIS A 418 -9.47 1.33 -17.68
C HIS A 418 -10.14 0.19 -18.46
N HIS A 419 -10.52 -0.92 -17.82
CA HIS A 419 -11.19 -2.02 -18.52
C HIS A 419 -12.55 -1.56 -19.11
N PRO A 420 -12.88 -1.84 -20.38
CA PRO A 420 -12.20 -2.75 -21.33
C PRO A 420 -11.28 -2.04 -22.36
N ASP A 421 -10.89 -0.79 -22.14
CA ASP A 421 -10.12 -0.01 -23.11
C ASP A 421 -8.70 -0.57 -23.30
N LEU A 422 -8.46 -1.17 -24.47
CA LEU A 422 -7.18 -1.76 -24.87
C LEU A 422 -6.07 -0.71 -24.97
N ASP A 423 -6.39 0.52 -25.38
CA ASP A 423 -5.40 1.56 -25.63
C ASP A 423 -4.83 2.15 -24.32
N GLN A 424 -5.54 1.92 -23.20
CA GLN A 424 -5.14 2.37 -21.86
C GLN A 424 -4.71 1.22 -20.94
N THR A 425 -4.78 -0.03 -21.41
CA THR A 425 -4.20 -1.16 -20.69
C THR A 425 -2.73 -1.35 -21.05
N PRO A 426 -1.86 -1.63 -20.06
CA PRO A 426 -0.44 -1.86 -20.32
C PRO A 426 -0.22 -2.98 -21.34
N ASP A 427 0.66 -2.75 -22.30
CA ASP A 427 1.04 -3.77 -23.26
C ASP A 427 1.87 -4.86 -22.57
N PRO A 428 1.90 -6.10 -23.10
CA PRO A 428 2.76 -7.17 -22.55
C PRO A 428 4.23 -6.75 -22.41
N GLU A 429 4.70 -5.84 -23.25
CA GLU A 429 6.07 -5.34 -23.23
C GLU A 429 6.35 -4.46 -22.01
N ASP A 430 5.41 -3.59 -21.65
CA ASP A 430 5.48 -2.78 -20.45
C ASP A 430 5.43 -3.65 -19.21
N VAL A 431 4.53 -4.64 -19.18
CA VAL A 431 4.45 -5.62 -18.08
C VAL A 431 5.73 -6.44 -17.97
N ALA A 432 6.36 -6.82 -19.09
CA ALA A 432 7.65 -7.50 -19.08
C ALA A 432 8.78 -6.63 -18.52
N ALA A 433 8.75 -5.31 -18.79
CA ALA A 433 9.70 -4.37 -18.22
C ALA A 433 9.53 -4.22 -16.70
N LEU A 434 8.28 -4.15 -16.21
CA LEU A 434 7.97 -4.14 -14.78
C LEU A 434 8.49 -5.41 -14.08
N TYR A 435 8.24 -6.60 -14.65
CA TYR A 435 8.76 -7.85 -14.13
C TYR A 435 10.29 -7.88 -14.07
N ARG A 436 10.97 -7.30 -15.07
CA ARG A 436 12.45 -7.24 -15.09
C ARG A 436 12.99 -6.37 -13.96
N GLN A 437 12.37 -5.22 -13.72
CA GLN A 437 12.77 -4.31 -12.65
C GLN A 437 12.53 -4.95 -11.27
N LEU A 438 11.34 -5.51 -11.03
CA LEU A 438 11.02 -6.22 -9.79
C LEU A 438 11.92 -7.44 -9.56
N ARG A 439 12.24 -8.21 -10.61
CA ARG A 439 13.20 -9.31 -10.51
C ARG A 439 14.55 -8.82 -10.01
N LYS A 440 15.07 -7.72 -10.59
CA LYS A 440 16.36 -7.15 -10.19
C LYS A 440 16.34 -6.71 -8.72
N ALA A 441 15.25 -6.04 -8.29
CA ALA A 441 15.07 -5.67 -6.88
C ALA A 441 15.09 -6.89 -5.95
N SER A 442 14.41 -7.98 -6.32
CA SER A 442 14.42 -9.24 -5.55
C SER A 442 15.78 -9.93 -5.54
N GLU A 443 16.52 -9.93 -6.66
CA GLU A 443 17.88 -10.46 -6.75
C GLU A 443 18.84 -9.68 -5.85
N ASP A 444 18.76 -8.34 -5.86
CA ASP A 444 19.55 -7.45 -5.00
C ASP A 444 19.22 -7.65 -3.51
N ALA A 445 17.96 -7.98 -3.19
CA ALA A 445 17.50 -8.34 -1.86
C ALA A 445 17.83 -9.80 -1.44
N LYS A 446 18.42 -10.60 -2.33
CA LYS A 446 18.68 -12.06 -2.15
C LYS A 446 17.41 -12.90 -1.97
N ASP A 447 16.25 -12.43 -2.44
CA ASP A 447 15.01 -13.20 -2.53
C ASP A 447 14.98 -14.01 -3.83
N GLU A 448 15.73 -15.12 -3.85
CA GLU A 448 15.81 -16.02 -5.01
C GLU A 448 14.45 -16.65 -5.39
N PRO A 449 13.56 -17.05 -4.45
CA PRO A 449 12.21 -17.50 -4.78
C PRO A 449 11.37 -16.43 -5.48
N GLY A 450 11.33 -15.20 -4.95
CA GLY A 450 10.57 -14.09 -5.53
C GLY A 450 11.10 -13.67 -6.90
N ALA A 451 12.43 -13.57 -7.04
CA ALA A 451 13.10 -13.29 -8.31
C ALA A 451 12.73 -14.32 -9.40
N ALA A 452 12.63 -15.61 -9.04
CA ALA A 452 12.25 -16.65 -9.98
C ALA A 452 10.80 -16.55 -10.46
N ASP A 453 9.88 -16.14 -9.58
CA ASP A 453 8.48 -15.91 -9.95
C ASP A 453 8.37 -14.74 -10.94
N PHE A 454 9.08 -13.63 -10.68
CA PHE A 454 9.14 -12.48 -11.58
C PHE A 454 9.83 -12.81 -12.91
N TYR A 455 10.88 -13.63 -12.91
CA TYR A 455 11.50 -14.14 -14.14
C TYR A 455 10.51 -14.94 -14.99
N TYR A 456 9.72 -15.82 -14.36
CA TYR A 456 8.71 -16.61 -15.06
C TYR A 456 7.59 -15.71 -15.62
N GLY A 457 7.20 -14.65 -14.89
CA GLY A 457 6.31 -13.58 -15.37
C GLY A 457 6.85 -12.86 -16.60
N GLU A 458 8.11 -12.40 -16.55
CA GLU A 458 8.77 -11.71 -17.67
C GLU A 458 8.77 -12.56 -18.94
N MET A 459 9.19 -13.83 -18.84
CA MET A 459 9.27 -14.73 -20.00
C MET A 459 7.90 -15.02 -20.61
N GLU A 460 6.85 -15.08 -19.79
CA GLU A 460 5.50 -15.24 -20.30
C GLU A 460 5.00 -14.01 -21.04
N MET A 461 5.27 -12.81 -20.53
CA MET A 461 4.91 -11.57 -21.22
C MET A 461 5.66 -11.42 -22.55
N ARG A 462 6.96 -11.76 -22.58
CA ARG A 462 7.74 -11.79 -23.83
C ARG A 462 7.16 -12.75 -24.87
N ARG A 463 6.65 -13.91 -24.44
CA ARG A 463 5.98 -14.88 -25.32
C ARG A 463 4.72 -14.31 -25.99
N HIS A 464 4.03 -13.39 -25.31
CA HIS A 464 2.82 -12.73 -25.81
C HIS A 464 3.07 -11.37 -26.49
N SER A 465 4.31 -10.86 -26.46
CA SER A 465 4.70 -9.62 -27.13
C SER A 465 4.55 -9.70 -28.65
N ARG A 466 4.22 -8.56 -29.28
CA ARG A 466 4.00 -8.47 -30.73
C ARG A 466 5.25 -8.02 -31.50
N THR A 467 6.23 -7.42 -30.84
CA THR A 467 7.45 -6.88 -31.47
C THR A 467 8.51 -7.93 -31.80
N TRP A 468 8.61 -9.01 -31.03
CA TRP A 468 9.70 -9.99 -31.18
C TRP A 468 9.53 -10.85 -32.44
N LYS A 469 10.65 -11.24 -33.08
CA LYS A 469 10.62 -12.06 -34.30
C LYS A 469 9.93 -13.40 -34.03
N GLU A 470 9.20 -13.93 -35.01
CA GLU A 470 8.46 -15.19 -34.87
C GLU A 470 9.35 -16.36 -34.40
N ALA A 471 10.61 -16.39 -34.83
CA ALA A 471 11.59 -17.39 -34.41
C ALA A 471 11.92 -17.35 -32.91
N GLU A 472 12.03 -16.15 -32.32
CA GLU A 472 12.30 -15.99 -30.89
C GLU A 472 11.09 -16.40 -30.05
N ARG A 473 9.88 -16.08 -30.52
CA ARG A 473 8.65 -16.57 -29.87
C ARG A 473 8.58 -18.09 -29.91
N TRP A 474 8.86 -18.70 -31.06
CA TRP A 474 8.89 -20.15 -31.19
C TRP A 474 9.91 -20.81 -30.24
N LEU A 475 11.10 -20.22 -30.11
CA LEU A 475 12.12 -20.66 -29.15
C LEU A 475 11.62 -20.56 -27.70
N LEU A 476 10.98 -19.45 -27.31
CA LEU A 476 10.38 -19.30 -25.98
C LEU A 476 9.25 -20.31 -25.74
N GLN A 477 8.44 -20.61 -26.75
CA GLN A 477 7.41 -21.66 -26.71
C GLN A 477 8.04 -23.02 -26.41
N MET A 478 9.10 -23.40 -27.14
CA MET A 478 9.81 -24.67 -26.92
C MET A 478 10.46 -24.71 -25.54
N TYR A 479 11.09 -23.62 -25.11
CA TYR A 479 11.73 -23.53 -23.79
C TYR A 479 10.72 -23.67 -22.63
N TRP A 480 9.52 -23.06 -22.77
CA TRP A 480 8.40 -23.24 -21.84
C TRP A 480 7.89 -24.69 -21.79
N LEU A 481 7.70 -25.30 -22.97
CA LEU A 481 7.15 -26.64 -23.12
C LEU A 481 8.09 -27.69 -22.52
N LEU A 482 9.39 -27.58 -22.81
CA LEU A 482 10.42 -28.53 -22.39
C LEU A 482 10.78 -28.41 -20.90
N SER A 483 10.89 -27.18 -20.37
CA SER A 483 11.48 -26.96 -19.04
C SER A 483 10.74 -25.96 -18.14
N GLY A 484 9.67 -25.33 -18.63
CA GLY A 484 8.99 -24.25 -17.90
C GLY A 484 9.94 -23.06 -17.62
N TYR A 485 10.69 -22.66 -18.64
CA TYR A 485 11.75 -21.64 -18.57
C TYR A 485 12.89 -22.01 -17.61
N GLY A 486 13.28 -23.29 -17.58
CA GLY A 486 14.39 -23.76 -16.74
C GLY A 486 14.09 -23.80 -15.25
N LEU A 487 12.84 -23.57 -14.81
CA LEU A 487 12.47 -23.59 -13.39
C LEU A 487 11.79 -24.89 -12.95
N ARG A 488 11.49 -25.81 -13.88
CA ARG A 488 10.70 -27.03 -13.59
C ARG A 488 11.39 -28.29 -14.05
N ALA A 489 12.14 -28.89 -13.14
CA ALA A 489 12.83 -30.17 -13.38
C ALA A 489 11.86 -31.30 -13.75
N SER A 490 10.65 -31.33 -13.19
CA SER A 490 9.66 -32.37 -13.48
C SER A 490 9.21 -32.40 -14.94
N ARG A 491 9.13 -31.24 -15.62
CA ARG A 491 8.80 -31.19 -17.04
C ARG A 491 9.94 -31.73 -17.89
N ALA A 492 11.17 -31.30 -17.59
CA ALA A 492 12.36 -31.74 -18.31
C ALA A 492 12.60 -33.24 -18.13
N LEU A 493 12.46 -33.76 -16.90
CA LEU A 493 12.52 -35.20 -16.61
C LEU A 493 11.39 -35.97 -17.30
N GLY A 494 10.17 -35.44 -17.34
CA GLY A 494 9.06 -36.03 -18.07
C GLY A 494 9.37 -36.16 -19.57
N TRP A 495 9.85 -35.09 -20.20
CA TRP A 495 10.29 -35.13 -21.60
C TRP A 495 11.47 -36.07 -21.82
N LEU A 496 12.42 -36.14 -20.88
CA LEU A 496 13.53 -37.08 -20.94
C LEU A 496 13.02 -38.52 -20.93
N THR A 497 12.11 -38.86 -20.01
CA THR A 497 11.53 -40.21 -19.97
C THR A 497 10.75 -40.55 -21.23
N LEU A 498 10.00 -39.59 -21.79
CA LEU A 498 9.27 -39.80 -23.04
C LEU A 498 10.21 -39.97 -24.23
N ALA A 499 11.27 -39.16 -24.31
CA ALA A 499 12.29 -39.25 -25.34
C ALA A 499 12.99 -40.62 -25.29
N MET A 500 13.45 -41.03 -24.11
CA MET A 500 14.08 -42.34 -23.87
C MET A 500 13.15 -43.50 -24.24
N MET A 501 11.87 -43.45 -23.85
CA MET A 501 10.90 -44.48 -24.23
C MET A 501 10.69 -44.52 -25.76
N THR A 502 10.69 -43.36 -26.41
CA THR A 502 10.53 -43.26 -27.86
C THR A 502 11.76 -43.81 -28.59
N THR A 503 12.97 -43.48 -28.13
CA THR A 503 14.22 -44.01 -28.69
C THR A 503 14.33 -45.51 -28.47
N ILE A 504 13.97 -46.04 -27.30
CA ILE A 504 13.87 -47.49 -27.05
C ILE A 504 12.93 -48.15 -28.06
N LEU A 505 11.72 -47.63 -28.26
CA LEU A 505 10.73 -48.19 -29.19
C LEU A 505 11.20 -48.16 -30.64
N LEU A 506 11.80 -47.04 -31.08
CA LEU A 506 12.36 -46.90 -32.43
C LEU A 506 13.55 -47.84 -32.63
N MET A 507 14.42 -47.96 -31.63
CA MET A 507 15.60 -48.83 -31.67
C MET A 507 15.21 -50.32 -31.70
N MET A 508 14.17 -50.73 -30.96
CA MET A 508 13.60 -52.09 -31.05
C MET A 508 13.01 -52.38 -32.43
N SER A 509 12.32 -51.38 -33.00
CA SER A 509 11.58 -51.52 -34.26
C SER A 509 12.47 -51.54 -35.49
N PHE A 510 13.50 -50.69 -35.51
CA PHE A 510 14.30 -50.42 -36.70
C PHE A 510 15.81 -50.38 -36.45
N GLY A 511 16.25 -50.16 -35.21
CA GLY A 511 17.65 -49.86 -34.93
C GLY A 511 18.57 -51.05 -34.64
N LEU A 512 18.03 -52.13 -34.07
CA LEU A 512 18.79 -53.35 -33.79
C LEU A 512 18.71 -54.35 -34.97
N PRO A 513 19.86 -54.87 -35.45
CA PRO A 513 19.91 -55.80 -36.58
C PRO A 513 19.22 -57.12 -36.28
N LYS A 514 18.84 -57.84 -37.34
CA LYS A 514 18.19 -59.16 -37.22
C LYS A 514 19.08 -60.20 -36.52
N GLU A 515 20.37 -60.23 -36.84
CA GLU A 515 21.42 -61.01 -36.16
C GLU A 515 22.65 -60.11 -35.98
N SER A 516 23.41 -60.30 -34.89
CA SER A 516 24.69 -59.60 -34.71
C SER A 516 25.64 -60.00 -35.85
N PRO A 517 26.20 -59.04 -36.61
CA PRO A 517 27.03 -59.33 -37.77
C PRO A 517 28.28 -60.11 -37.35
N LYS A 518 28.36 -61.36 -37.79
CA LYS A 518 29.45 -62.29 -37.47
C LYS A 518 30.73 -61.80 -38.16
N GLN A 519 31.82 -61.68 -37.40
CA GLN A 519 33.14 -61.39 -37.97
C GLN A 519 33.66 -62.62 -38.70
N GLY A 520 33.80 -62.51 -40.01
CA GLY A 520 34.41 -63.54 -40.85
C GLY A 520 35.90 -63.26 -41.01
N VAL A 521 36.73 -64.30 -40.89
CA VAL A 521 38.16 -64.21 -41.15
C VAL A 521 38.46 -65.06 -42.37
N THR A 522 38.79 -64.42 -43.49
CA THR A 522 39.40 -65.11 -44.64
C THR A 522 40.89 -64.85 -44.60
N GLY A 523 41.68 -65.92 -44.67
CA GLY A 523 43.13 -65.84 -44.68
C GLY A 523 43.70 -66.78 -45.72
N VAL A 524 44.72 -66.33 -46.42
CA VAL A 524 45.54 -67.19 -47.28
C VAL A 524 46.75 -67.61 -46.44
N ILE A 525 46.85 -68.91 -46.14
CA ILE A 525 47.99 -69.48 -45.41
C ILE A 525 48.98 -70.05 -46.43
N PRO A 526 50.19 -69.47 -46.61
CA PRO A 526 51.19 -70.02 -47.52
C PRO A 526 51.83 -71.30 -46.93
N ALA A 527 51.95 -72.35 -47.74
CA ALA A 527 52.41 -73.68 -47.32
C ALA A 527 53.90 -73.74 -46.87
N GLU A 528 54.70 -72.72 -47.17
CA GLU A 528 56.15 -72.70 -46.89
C GLU A 528 56.57 -71.82 -45.69
N GLY A 529 55.63 -71.39 -44.85
CA GLY A 529 55.94 -70.62 -43.65
C GLY A 529 56.33 -69.17 -43.95
N GLY A 530 55.31 -68.31 -44.04
CA GLY A 530 55.44 -66.86 -44.16
C GLY A 530 54.25 -66.15 -43.52
N LEU A 531 54.32 -64.81 -43.42
CA LEU A 531 53.28 -63.98 -42.79
C LEU A 531 51.89 -64.24 -43.39
N ALA A 532 50.98 -64.80 -42.58
CA ALA A 532 49.60 -65.01 -42.94
C ALA A 532 48.85 -63.67 -42.93
N LYS A 533 48.29 -63.29 -44.08
CA LYS A 533 47.44 -62.10 -44.20
C LYS A 533 45.98 -62.52 -44.01
N PHE A 534 45.37 -62.05 -42.94
CA PHE A 534 43.96 -62.26 -42.64
C PHE A 534 43.20 -60.97 -42.95
N GLU A 535 42.20 -61.06 -43.83
CA GLU A 535 41.24 -59.98 -44.06
C GLU A 535 40.01 -60.28 -43.22
N ILE A 536 39.80 -59.46 -42.19
CA ILE A 536 38.63 -59.52 -41.33
C ILE A 536 37.57 -58.66 -42.00
N TYR A 537 36.48 -59.28 -42.44
CA TYR A 537 35.34 -58.57 -43.03
C TYR A 537 34.10 -58.76 -42.13
N LYS A 538 33.33 -57.68 -42.02
CA LYS A 538 32.08 -57.62 -41.24
C LYS A 538 30.96 -57.31 -42.22
N HIS A 539 29.90 -58.11 -42.21
CA HIS A 539 28.74 -57.87 -43.07
C HIS A 539 27.90 -56.71 -42.52
N ASP A 540 27.30 -55.93 -43.40
CA ASP A 540 26.44 -54.82 -43.01
C ASP A 540 25.18 -55.34 -42.30
N PRO A 541 24.75 -54.68 -41.21
CA PRO A 541 23.59 -55.09 -40.43
C PRO A 541 22.27 -54.94 -41.22
N GLU A 542 21.49 -56.02 -41.29
CA GLU A 542 20.19 -56.05 -42.00
C GLU A 542 18.99 -55.72 -41.09
N ASP A 543 17.99 -55.04 -41.66
CA ASP A 543 16.76 -54.65 -40.98
C ASP A 543 15.88 -55.85 -40.55
N PRO A 544 15.25 -55.78 -39.37
CA PRO A 544 14.41 -56.85 -38.86
C PRO A 544 13.05 -56.93 -39.58
N THR A 545 12.71 -58.10 -40.11
CA THR A 545 11.47 -58.35 -40.87
C THR A 545 10.33 -58.96 -40.05
N LYS A 546 10.60 -59.60 -38.89
CA LYS A 546 9.60 -60.17 -37.93
C LYS A 546 10.10 -60.05 -36.48
N ASP A 547 9.20 -60.16 -35.50
CA ASP A 547 9.46 -60.14 -34.04
C ASP A 547 10.22 -58.90 -33.51
N ARG A 548 9.67 -57.73 -33.82
CA ARG A 548 10.27 -56.42 -33.48
C ARG A 548 10.14 -56.01 -32.01
N LEU A 549 9.16 -56.57 -31.27
CA LEU A 549 8.87 -56.21 -29.88
C LEU A 549 9.10 -57.41 -28.95
N THR A 550 10.36 -57.70 -28.64
CA THR A 550 10.77 -58.79 -27.73
C THR A 550 11.51 -58.24 -26.52
N SER A 551 11.51 -58.98 -25.40
CA SER A 551 12.21 -58.58 -24.17
C SER A 551 13.72 -58.45 -24.36
N GLU A 552 14.32 -59.32 -25.17
CA GLU A 552 15.76 -59.30 -25.48
C GLU A 552 16.16 -58.04 -26.27
N ARG A 553 15.32 -57.61 -27.23
CA ARG A 553 15.53 -56.35 -27.95
C ARG A 553 15.33 -55.14 -27.05
N PHE A 554 14.44 -55.22 -26.06
CA PHE A 554 14.23 -54.16 -25.08
C PHE A 554 15.46 -53.97 -24.17
N GLU A 555 16.07 -55.05 -23.67
CA GLU A 555 17.28 -54.95 -22.86
C GLU A 555 18.45 -54.35 -23.64
N LYS A 556 18.63 -54.76 -24.91
CA LYS A 556 19.64 -54.19 -25.80
C LYS A 556 19.38 -52.71 -26.11
N SER A 557 18.15 -52.35 -26.46
CA SER A 557 17.81 -50.95 -26.77
C SER A 557 17.88 -50.05 -25.54
N LEU A 558 17.51 -50.56 -24.37
CA LEU A 558 17.68 -49.89 -23.07
C LEU A 558 19.17 -49.66 -22.78
N GLY A 559 20.02 -50.66 -23.03
CA GLY A 559 21.47 -50.54 -22.91
C GLY A 559 22.06 -49.49 -23.84
N VAL A 560 21.63 -49.46 -25.10
CA VAL A 560 22.08 -48.47 -26.10
C VAL A 560 21.65 -47.06 -25.69
N THR A 561 20.39 -46.87 -25.28
CA THR A 561 19.84 -45.55 -24.89
C THR A 561 20.45 -45.03 -23.59
N LEU A 562 20.60 -45.84 -22.54
CA LEU A 562 21.28 -45.39 -21.32
C LEU A 562 22.75 -45.03 -21.57
N ASN A 563 23.44 -45.84 -22.38
CA ASN A 563 24.83 -45.58 -22.73
C ASN A 563 24.98 -44.39 -23.67
N SER A 564 24.01 -44.06 -24.53
CA SER A 564 24.09 -42.87 -25.38
C SER A 564 23.83 -41.57 -24.62
N VAL A 565 23.01 -41.60 -23.56
CA VAL A 565 22.73 -40.43 -22.71
C VAL A 565 23.94 -40.05 -21.86
N ILE A 566 24.67 -41.04 -21.34
CA ILE A 566 25.72 -40.83 -20.33
C ILE A 566 27.14 -41.05 -20.90
N PHE A 567 27.30 -41.95 -21.88
CA PHE A 567 28.60 -42.41 -22.39
C PHE A 567 28.74 -42.22 -23.91
N ARG A 568 29.97 -42.40 -24.41
CA ARG A 568 30.39 -41.99 -25.77
C ARG A 568 30.05 -43.00 -26.86
N SER A 569 29.77 -44.27 -26.52
CA SER A 569 29.34 -45.32 -27.46
C SER A 569 28.71 -46.52 -26.76
N SER A 570 27.62 -47.05 -27.32
CA SER A 570 26.95 -48.27 -26.85
C SER A 570 27.72 -49.56 -27.17
N GLY A 571 28.62 -49.54 -28.15
CA GLY A 571 29.43 -50.70 -28.56
C GLY A 571 28.64 -51.79 -29.30
N GLU A 572 27.35 -51.56 -29.56
CA GLU A 572 26.45 -52.46 -30.27
C GLU A 572 26.44 -52.14 -31.77
N ASP A 573 26.23 -53.18 -32.58
CA ASP A 573 26.08 -53.02 -34.03
C ASP A 573 24.67 -52.57 -34.36
N LEU A 574 24.55 -51.40 -34.99
CA LEU A 574 23.28 -50.76 -35.32
C LEU A 574 23.04 -50.77 -36.82
N THR A 575 21.77 -50.86 -37.23
CA THR A 575 21.39 -50.61 -38.64
C THR A 575 21.59 -49.12 -38.97
N THR A 576 21.59 -48.75 -40.25
CA THR A 576 21.66 -47.33 -40.65
C THR A 576 20.58 -46.48 -39.96
N ALA A 577 19.37 -47.03 -39.80
CA ALA A 577 18.30 -46.37 -39.07
C ALA A 577 18.63 -46.25 -37.57
N GLY A 578 19.22 -47.29 -36.97
CA GLY A 578 19.70 -47.30 -35.58
C GLY A 578 20.79 -46.25 -35.31
N GLU A 579 21.73 -46.06 -36.24
CA GLU A 579 22.77 -45.03 -36.15
C GLU A 579 22.15 -43.61 -36.11
N TYR A 580 21.17 -43.32 -36.98
CA TYR A 580 20.46 -42.03 -36.94
C TYR A 580 19.64 -41.83 -35.67
N ILE A 581 19.00 -42.88 -35.15
CA ILE A 581 18.25 -42.83 -33.87
C ILE A 581 19.21 -42.57 -32.71
N GLU A 582 20.35 -43.25 -32.65
CA GLU A 582 21.37 -43.03 -31.62
C GLU A 582 21.93 -41.60 -31.71
N MET A 583 22.20 -41.11 -32.92
CA MET A 583 22.69 -39.75 -33.13
C MET A 583 21.69 -38.69 -32.64
N ALA A 584 20.39 -38.89 -32.87
CA ALA A 584 19.33 -38.00 -32.38
C ALA A 584 19.18 -38.04 -30.85
N SER A 585 19.28 -39.23 -30.24
CA SER A 585 19.29 -39.44 -28.78
C SER A 585 20.45 -38.68 -28.12
N ARG A 586 21.67 -38.83 -28.65
CA ARG A 586 22.89 -38.17 -28.14
C ARG A 586 22.82 -36.64 -28.13
N PHE A 587 21.96 -36.04 -28.93
CA PHE A 587 21.75 -34.60 -28.91
C PHE A 587 20.60 -34.20 -27.97
N SER A 588 19.44 -34.85 -28.12
CA SER A 588 18.20 -34.43 -27.44
C SER A 588 18.17 -34.77 -25.95
N GLU A 589 18.61 -35.96 -25.55
CA GLU A 589 18.48 -36.45 -24.18
C GLU A 589 19.46 -35.75 -23.20
N PRO A 590 20.74 -35.49 -23.55
CA PRO A 590 21.63 -34.71 -22.69
C PRO A 590 21.18 -33.25 -22.50
N ILE A 591 20.55 -32.63 -23.50
CA ILE A 591 19.97 -31.28 -23.38
C ILE A 591 18.84 -31.28 -22.35
N LEU A 592 17.94 -32.27 -22.41
CA LEU A 592 16.84 -32.42 -21.45
C LEU A 592 17.37 -32.67 -20.03
N LEU A 593 18.39 -33.52 -19.89
CA LEU A 593 19.07 -33.76 -18.62
C LEU A 593 19.73 -32.48 -18.09
N GLY A 594 20.40 -31.70 -18.95
CA GLY A 594 20.99 -30.41 -18.61
C GLY A 594 19.96 -29.38 -18.13
N LEU A 595 18.81 -29.30 -18.81
CA LEU A 595 17.68 -28.46 -18.40
C LEU A 595 17.11 -28.89 -17.04
N ALA A 596 17.00 -30.20 -16.79
CA ALA A 596 16.59 -30.72 -15.49
C ALA A 596 17.59 -30.36 -14.39
N ALA A 597 18.89 -30.52 -14.64
CA ALA A 597 19.95 -30.17 -13.70
C ALA A 597 19.97 -28.67 -13.37
N LEU A 598 19.82 -27.81 -14.38
CA LEU A 598 19.69 -26.36 -14.19
C LEU A 598 18.49 -26.00 -13.31
N ALA A 599 17.34 -26.63 -13.56
CA ALA A 599 16.14 -26.41 -12.75
C ALA A 599 16.29 -26.89 -11.30
N ILE A 600 16.98 -28.02 -11.08
CA ILE A 600 17.29 -28.52 -9.74
C ILE A 600 18.23 -27.56 -9.02
N ARG A 601 19.32 -27.13 -9.67
CA ARG A 601 20.25 -26.14 -9.12
C ARG A 601 19.51 -24.85 -8.72
N GLY A 602 18.65 -24.36 -9.60
CA GLY A 602 17.82 -23.18 -9.35
C GLY A 602 16.81 -23.35 -8.22
N ARG A 603 16.46 -24.58 -7.84
CA ARG A 603 15.60 -24.89 -6.68
C ARG A 603 16.37 -25.07 -5.38
N VAL A 604 17.61 -25.55 -5.44
CA VAL A 604 18.50 -25.70 -4.27
C VAL A 604 19.06 -24.36 -3.81
N LYS A 605 19.21 -23.39 -4.73
CA LYS A 605 19.66 -22.02 -4.42
C LYS A 605 18.56 -21.17 -3.76
N ARG A 606 17.30 -21.54 -3.95
CA ARG A 606 16.12 -20.97 -3.29
C ARG A 606 15.96 -21.57 -1.90
#